data_AF-A0A2P8GCF4-F1
#
_entry.id   AF-A0A2P8GCF4-F1
#
_cell.length_a   1.000
_cell.length_b   1.000
_cell.length_c   1.000
_cell.angle_alpha   90.00
_cell.angle_beta   90.00
_cell.angle_gamma   90.00
#
_symmetry.space_group_name_H-M   'P 1'
#
loop_
_entity.id
_entity.type
_entity.pdbx_description
1 polymer ?
#
loop_
_entity_poly.entity_id
_entity_poly.type
_entity_poly.pdbx_seq_one_letter_code
_entity_poly.pdbx_strand_id
1 'polypeptide(L)'
;MNGDLQFYAVKTEWSPRDEAMVLKMDYELRAELAKTITCVGLLVDLSMDQHAVVRKGVAQNPYTPITTLRRLAEQDLCINVQDVAKNTLLALTS
;
A
#
# COMPACT_ATOMS: atom_id res chain seq x y z
N MET A 1 7.23 6.69 19.29
CA MET A 1 7.22 5.22 19.15
C MET A 1 7.40 4.91 17.67
N ASN A 2 8.62 4.60 17.23
CA ASN A 2 8.94 4.23 15.83
C ASN A 2 9.32 2.75 15.68
N GLY A 3 9.28 1.97 16.78
CA GLY A 3 9.73 0.58 16.80
C GLY A 3 8.86 -0.34 15.95
N ASP A 4 7.54 -0.14 15.99
CA ASP A 4 6.59 -0.97 15.25
C ASP A 4 6.74 -0.77 13.73
N LEU A 5 7.01 0.46 13.29
CA LEU A 5 7.23 0.75 11.86
C LEU A 5 8.44 -0.01 11.31
N GLN A 6 9.57 0.03 12.03
CA GLN A 6 10.79 -0.67 11.63
C GLN A 6 10.60 -2.19 11.65
N PHE A 7 9.84 -2.70 12.62
CA PHE A 7 9.52 -4.13 12.71
C PHE A 7 8.72 -4.63 11.50
N TYR A 8 7.64 -3.93 11.13
CA TYR A 8 6.79 -4.36 10.01
C TYR A 8 7.38 -4.07 8.63
N ALA A 9 8.21 -3.03 8.48
CA ALA A 9 8.77 -2.65 7.17
C ALA A 9 9.69 -3.70 6.55
N VAL A 10 10.38 -4.51 7.36
CA VAL A 10 11.32 -5.54 6.90
C VAL A 10 10.71 -6.95 6.87
N LYS A 11 9.43 -7.07 7.23
CA LYS A 11 8.77 -8.35 7.42
C LYS A 11 8.35 -8.96 6.09
N THR A 12 8.78 -10.19 5.84
CA THR A 12 8.46 -10.96 4.63
C THR A 12 7.35 -11.99 4.86
N GLU A 13 7.24 -12.53 6.07
CA GLU A 13 6.20 -13.47 6.47
C GLU A 13 5.18 -12.77 7.38
N TRP A 14 3.95 -12.66 6.89
CA TRP A 14 2.86 -11.95 7.56
C TRP A 14 1.84 -12.94 8.10
N SER A 15 1.46 -12.79 9.37
CA SER A 15 0.30 -13.48 9.94
C SER A 15 -0.94 -12.60 9.85
N PRO A 16 -2.16 -13.19 9.90
CA PRO A 16 -3.39 -12.41 9.98
C PRO A 16 -3.42 -11.45 11.17
N ARG A 17 -2.71 -11.77 12.26
CA ARG A 17 -2.58 -10.87 13.41
C ARG A 17 -1.75 -9.64 13.06
N ASP A 18 -0.64 -9.82 12.34
CA ASP A 18 0.23 -8.72 11.91
C ASP A 18 -0.52 -7.76 10.99
N GLU A 19 -1.26 -8.30 10.01
CA GLU A 19 -2.10 -7.52 9.11
C GLU A 19 -3.15 -6.72 9.89
N ALA A 20 -3.85 -7.37 10.83
CA ALA A 20 -4.83 -6.72 11.68
C ALA A 20 -4.22 -5.64 12.60
N MET A 21 -2.97 -5.80 13.04
CA MET A 21 -2.26 -4.76 13.79
C MET A 21 -1.97 -3.55 12.90
N VAL A 22 -1.45 -3.77 11.69
CA VAL A 22 -1.20 -2.67 10.74
C VAL A 22 -2.49 -1.95 10.40
N LEU A 23 -3.60 -2.64 10.13
CA LEU A 23 -4.88 -2.00 9.80
C LEU A 23 -5.40 -1.07 10.92
N LYS A 24 -4.99 -1.29 12.18
CA LYS A 24 -5.36 -0.48 13.34
C LYS A 24 -4.40 0.67 13.66
N MET A 25 -3.26 0.76 12.96
CA MET A 25 -2.30 1.85 13.16
C MET A 25 -2.84 3.19 12.67
N ASP A 26 -2.21 4.27 13.15
CA ASP A 26 -2.41 5.60 12.59
C ASP A 26 -2.17 5.58 11.08
N TYR A 27 -3.01 6.32 10.34
CA TYR A 27 -2.99 6.28 8.88
C TYR A 27 -1.63 6.70 8.29
N GLU A 28 -0.86 7.54 8.98
CA GLU A 28 0.48 7.94 8.56
C GLU A 28 1.45 6.75 8.59
N LEU A 29 1.43 5.96 9.67
CA LEU A 29 2.25 4.75 9.77
C LEU A 29 1.82 3.71 8.73
N ARG A 30 0.51 3.54 8.52
CA ARG A 30 -0.02 2.65 7.47
C ARG A 30 0.43 3.09 6.08
N ALA A 31 0.44 4.40 5.81
CA ALA A 31 0.88 4.96 4.53
C ALA A 31 2.38 4.76 4.30
N GLU A 32 3.21 4.91 5.34
CA GLU A 32 4.64 4.64 5.23
C GLU A 32 4.93 3.16 4.99
N LEU A 33 4.25 2.25 5.71
CA LEU A 33 4.37 0.81 5.49
C LEU A 33 3.92 0.41 4.08
N ALA A 34 2.79 0.94 3.62
CA ALA A 34 2.20 0.61 2.33
C ALA A 34 3.18 0.81 1.16
N LYS A 35 4.17 1.70 1.28
CA LYS A 35 5.18 1.95 0.24
C LYS A 35 6.20 0.83 0.07
N THR A 36 6.46 0.04 1.11
CA THR A 36 7.62 -0.87 1.16
C THR A 36 7.29 -2.32 1.47
N ILE A 37 6.17 -2.61 2.11
CA ILE A 37 5.80 -3.98 2.48
C ILE A 37 5.57 -4.86 1.25
N THR A 38 5.81 -6.15 1.40
CA THR A 38 5.63 -7.17 0.33
C THR A 38 4.36 -8.00 0.50
N CYS A 39 3.59 -7.75 1.57
CA CYS A 39 2.36 -8.51 1.85
C CYS A 39 1.25 -8.12 0.88
N VAL A 40 1.07 -8.94 -0.15
CA VAL A 40 0.08 -8.72 -1.21
C VAL A 40 -1.34 -8.59 -0.67
N GLY A 41 -1.76 -9.46 0.27
CA GLY A 41 -3.10 -9.40 0.86
C GLY A 41 -3.34 -8.06 1.55
N LEU A 42 -2.40 -7.63 2.39
CA LEU A 42 -2.49 -6.35 3.08
C LEU A 42 -2.44 -5.16 2.12
N LEU A 43 -1.66 -5.21 1.03
CA LEU A 43 -1.67 -4.17 0.00
C LEU A 43 -3.03 -4.07 -0.70
N VAL A 44 -3.71 -5.20 -0.93
CA VAL A 44 -5.09 -5.21 -1.45
C VAL A 44 -6.05 -4.56 -0.45
N ASP A 45 -5.93 -4.83 0.84
CA ASP A 45 -6.80 -4.21 1.84
C ASP A 45 -6.52 -2.69 1.98
N LEU A 46 -5.25 -2.30 2.07
CA LEU A 46 -4.84 -0.90 2.19
C LEU A 46 -5.16 -0.07 0.93
N SER A 47 -5.29 -0.71 -0.23
CA SER A 47 -5.73 -0.03 -1.46
C SER A 47 -7.19 0.46 -1.38
N MET A 48 -7.95 0.01 -0.38
CA MET A 48 -9.31 0.45 -0.08
C MET A 48 -9.38 1.38 1.13
N ASP A 49 -8.23 1.83 1.66
CA ASP A 49 -8.21 2.68 2.85
C ASP A 49 -8.95 4.00 2.63
N GLN A 50 -9.66 4.48 3.65
CA GLN A 50 -10.36 5.76 3.59
C GLN A 50 -9.41 6.94 3.34
N HIS A 51 -8.16 6.86 3.80
CA HIS A 51 -7.17 7.93 3.65
C HIS A 51 -6.43 7.81 2.32
N ALA A 52 -6.55 8.84 1.47
CA ALA A 52 -5.89 8.85 0.16
C ALA A 52 -4.36 8.73 0.25
N VAL A 53 -3.73 9.19 1.33
CA VAL A 53 -2.28 9.04 1.53
C VAL A 53 -1.84 7.58 1.71
N VAL A 54 -2.69 6.74 2.31
CA VAL A 54 -2.43 5.29 2.44
C VAL A 54 -2.54 4.63 1.07
N ARG A 55 -3.61 4.91 0.33
CA ARG A 55 -3.80 4.39 -1.03
C ARG A 55 -2.71 4.85 -1.98
N LYS A 56 -2.21 6.08 -1.82
CA LYS A 56 -1.03 6.58 -2.54
C LYS A 56 0.22 5.75 -2.21
N GLY A 57 0.45 5.42 -0.95
CA GLY A 57 1.55 4.52 -0.55
C GLY A 57 1.46 3.17 -1.25
N VAL A 58 0.27 2.58 -1.31
CA VAL A 58 0.03 1.33 -2.07
C VAL A 58 0.31 1.51 -3.57
N ALA A 59 -0.14 2.63 -4.16
CA ALA A 59 0.10 2.94 -5.56
C ALA A 59 1.59 3.13 -5.90
N GLN A 60 2.41 3.58 -4.95
CA GLN A 60 3.87 3.72 -5.11
C GLN A 60 4.61 2.38 -5.01
N ASN A 61 3.97 1.34 -4.46
CA ASN A 61 4.64 0.11 -4.13
C ASN A 61 4.68 -0.86 -5.33
N PRO A 62 5.88 -1.29 -5.79
CA PRO A 62 6.01 -2.22 -6.92
C PRO A 62 5.53 -3.64 -6.62
N TYR A 63 5.35 -4.02 -5.35
CA TYR A 63 4.79 -5.31 -4.94
C TYR A 63 3.26 -5.33 -4.96
N THR A 64 2.62 -4.17 -5.16
CA THR A 64 1.16 -4.10 -5.30
C THR A 64 0.74 -4.86 -6.57
N PRO A 65 -0.23 -5.78 -6.48
CA PRO A 65 -0.70 -6.52 -7.64
C PRO A 65 -1.11 -5.61 -8.80
N ILE A 66 -0.78 -6.02 -10.03
CA ILE A 66 -1.11 -5.28 -11.25
C ILE A 66 -2.62 -4.96 -11.34
N THR A 67 -3.48 -5.90 -10.93
CA THR A 67 -4.94 -5.70 -10.90
C THR A 67 -5.35 -4.59 -9.95
N THR A 68 -4.72 -4.52 -8.77
CA THR A 68 -4.93 -3.47 -7.78
C THR A 68 -4.40 -2.12 -8.27
N LEU A 69 -3.20 -2.08 -8.84
CA LEU A 69 -2.64 -0.86 -9.45
C LEU A 69 -3.53 -0.33 -10.58
N ARG A 70 -4.04 -1.20 -11.45
CA ARG A 70 -4.97 -0.81 -12.52
C ARG A 70 -6.26 -0.22 -11.96
N ARG A 71 -6.85 -0.84 -10.95
CA ARG A 71 -8.05 -0.30 -10.28
C ARG A 71 -7.78 1.06 -9.67
N LEU A 72 -6.65 1.25 -8.97
CA LEU A 72 -6.27 2.55 -8.41
C LEU A 72 -6.05 3.60 -9.51
N ALA A 73 -5.42 3.23 -10.63
CA ALA A 73 -5.17 4.10 -11.78
C ALA A 73 -6.45 4.60 -12.47
N GLU A 74 -7.48 3.77 -12.52
CA GLU A 74 -8.71 4.03 -13.29
C GLU A 74 -9.88 4.52 -12.44
N GLN A 75 -9.95 4.12 -11.16
CA GLN A 75 -11.17 4.22 -10.35
C GLN A 75 -10.98 4.94 -9.01
N ASP A 76 -9.75 5.26 -8.59
CA ASP A 76 -9.55 6.00 -7.33
C ASP A 76 -10.14 7.42 -7.43
N LEU A 77 -10.72 7.93 -6.35
CA LEU A 77 -11.28 9.29 -6.32
C LEU A 77 -10.20 10.39 -6.30
N CYS A 78 -8.97 10.06 -5.88
CA CYS A 78 -7.86 11.00 -5.80
C CYS A 78 -6.98 10.91 -7.05
N ILE A 79 -6.93 11.99 -7.83
CA ILE A 79 -6.12 12.10 -9.05
C ILE A 79 -4.63 11.78 -8.77
N ASN A 80 -4.10 12.23 -7.64
CA ASN A 80 -2.71 11.93 -7.25
C ASN A 80 -2.46 10.42 -7.08
N VAL A 81 -3.42 9.69 -6.51
CA VAL A 81 -3.33 8.22 -6.40
C VAL A 81 -3.38 7.58 -7.78
N GLN A 82 -4.29 8.04 -8.65
CA GLN A 82 -4.39 7.53 -10.02
C GLN A 82 -3.08 7.71 -10.79
N ASP A 83 -2.50 8.92 -10.78
CA ASP A 83 -1.29 9.24 -11.54
C ASP A 83 -0.09 8.43 -11.05
N VAL A 84 0.05 8.29 -9.73
CA VAL A 84 1.08 7.46 -9.13
C VAL A 84 0.90 5.99 -9.54
N ALA A 85 -0.33 5.45 -9.47
CA ALA A 85 -0.58 4.08 -9.86
C ALA A 85 -0.28 3.82 -11.35
N LYS A 86 -0.62 4.77 -12.24
CA LYS A 86 -0.26 4.72 -13.67
C LYS A 86 1.25 4.67 -13.85
N ASN A 87 2.00 5.53 -13.16
CA ASN A 87 3.46 5.57 -13.27
C ASN A 87 4.10 4.27 -12.79
N THR A 88 3.67 3.73 -11.65
CA THR A 88 4.17 2.45 -11.14
C THR A 88 3.82 1.32 -12.11
N LEU A 89 2.60 1.28 -12.63
CA LEU A 89 2.18 0.27 -13.61
C LEU A 89 3.02 0.32 -14.87
N LEU A 90 3.26 1.52 -15.42
CA LEU A 90 4.12 1.71 -16.59
C LEU A 90 5.52 1.17 -16.33
N ALA A 91 6.12 1.52 -15.19
CA ALA A 91 7.47 1.08 -14.81
C ALA A 91 7.61 -0.44 -14.63
N LEU A 92 6.53 -1.15 -14.30
CA LEU A 92 6.52 -2.62 -14.18
C LEU A 92 6.30 -3.33 -15.53
N THR A 93 5.88 -2.60 -16.56
CA THR A 93 5.55 -3.14 -17.89
C THR A 93 6.55 -2.75 -18.97
N SER A 94 7.47 -1.85 -18.66
CA SER A 94 8.60 -1.43 -19.50
C SER A 94 9.82 -2.32 -19.32
#